data_AF-A0A8S4A5A5-F1
#
_entry.id   AF-A0A8S4A5A5-F1
#
_cell.length_a   1.000
_cell.length_b   1.000
_cell.length_c   1.000
_cell.angle_alpha   90.00
_cell.angle_beta   90.00
_cell.angle_gamma   90.00
#
_symmetry.space_group_name_H-M   'P 1'
#
loop_
_entity.id
_entity.type
_entity.pdbx_description
1 polymer ?
#
loop_
_entity_poly.entity_id
_entity_poly.type
_entity_poly.pdbx_seq_one_letter_code
_entity_poly.pdbx_strand_id
1 'polypeptide(L)'
;SNYYPILFPRTALAEPLVIFALIIDGQSLVFAIRQHTEMLRELCSRCVAVLCCRMSPIQKAEVVAMIKNSTGRPVTAAIGDGANDVSMIQEAD
;
A
#
# COMPACT_ATOMS: atom_id res chain seq x y z
N SER A 1 -13.50 41.41 19.82
CA SER A 1 -13.57 41.57 18.36
C SER A 1 -12.17 41.61 17.78
N ASN A 2 -11.98 40.83 16.72
CA ASN A 2 -10.86 40.82 15.76
C ASN A 2 -9.55 40.14 16.18
N TYR A 3 -9.51 38.82 16.03
CA TYR A 3 -8.31 38.10 15.60
C TYR A 3 -8.57 37.53 14.20
N TYR A 4 -7.99 38.15 13.18
CA TYR A 4 -7.85 37.55 11.86
C TYR A 4 -6.50 36.81 11.83
N PRO A 5 -6.44 35.48 11.65
CA PRO A 5 -5.17 34.83 11.38
C PRO A 5 -4.74 35.18 9.96
N ILE A 6 -3.45 35.49 9.83
CA ILE A 6 -2.75 35.80 8.58
C ILE A 6 -2.87 34.58 7.66
N LEU A 7 -3.75 34.67 6.68
CA LEU A 7 -3.83 33.73 5.56
C LEU A 7 -2.58 33.98 4.70
N PHE A 8 -1.60 33.07 4.73
CA PHE A 8 -0.62 33.03 3.66
C PHE A 8 -1.38 32.80 2.35
N PRO A 9 -1.13 33.58 1.29
CA PRO A 9 -1.80 33.40 0.03
C PRO A 9 -1.29 32.08 -0.56
N ARG A 10 -2.08 31.01 -0.41
CA ARG A 10 -1.96 29.86 -1.28
C ARG A 10 -2.51 30.31 -2.63
N THR A 11 -1.66 30.97 -3.40
CA THR A 11 -1.90 31.34 -4.79
C THR A 11 -2.43 30.12 -5.55
N ALA A 12 -3.50 30.35 -6.31
CA ALA A 12 -3.98 29.51 -7.40
C ALA A 12 -2.79 28.83 -8.11
N LEU A 13 -2.69 27.50 -8.19
CA LEU A 13 -3.65 26.53 -8.66
C LEU A 13 -3.60 25.31 -7.73
N ALA A 14 -4.75 24.82 -7.29
CA ALA A 14 -4.79 23.45 -6.76
C ALA A 14 -4.56 22.54 -7.97
N GLU A 15 -3.30 22.17 -8.21
CA GLU A 15 -2.99 21.03 -9.08
C GLU A 15 -3.93 19.90 -8.65
N PRO A 16 -4.75 19.34 -9.56
CA PRO A 16 -5.67 18.29 -9.19
C PRO A 16 -4.88 17.19 -8.51
N LEU A 17 -5.31 16.77 -7.32
CA LEU A 17 -4.70 15.65 -6.62
C LEU A 17 -4.79 14.44 -7.56
N VAL A 18 -3.67 14.06 -8.15
CA VAL A 18 -3.61 12.88 -9.02
C VAL A 18 -3.58 11.67 -8.11
N ILE A 19 -4.66 10.89 -8.17
CA ILE A 19 -4.86 9.70 -7.35
C ILE A 19 -4.48 8.48 -8.19
N PHE A 20 -3.57 7.66 -7.66
CA PHE A 20 -3.15 6.43 -8.31
C PHE A 20 -3.68 5.20 -7.57
N ALA A 21 -4.06 4.19 -8.35
CA ALA A 21 -4.34 2.85 -7.86
C ALA A 21 -3.52 1.83 -8.68
N LEU A 22 -3.03 0.79 -8.02
CA LEU A 22 -2.28 -0.29 -8.66
C LEU A 22 -3.13 -1.57 -8.69
N ILE A 23 -3.20 -2.23 -9.84
CA ILE A 23 -3.75 -3.58 -9.96
C ILE A 23 -2.62 -4.49 -10.41
N ILE A 24 -2.39 -5.58 -9.67
CA ILE A 24 -1.34 -6.55 -9.98
C ILE A 24 -1.87 -7.97 -9.78
N ASP A 25 -1.61 -8.86 -10.74
CA ASP A 25 -1.99 -10.27 -10.62
C ASP A 25 -0.91 -11.09 -9.91
N GLY A 26 -1.29 -12.26 -9.39
CA GLY A 26 -0.40 -13.13 -8.62
C GLY A 26 0.88 -13.55 -9.37
N GLN A 27 0.86 -13.68 -10.71
CA GLN A 27 2.07 -14.04 -11.44
C GLN A 27 3.04 -12.85 -11.54
N SER A 28 2.54 -11.67 -11.90
CA SER A 28 3.35 -10.45 -11.93
C SER A 28 3.88 -10.07 -10.55
N LEU A 29 3.08 -10.29 -9.49
CA LEU A 29 3.47 -10.04 -8.12
C LEU A 29 4.70 -10.85 -7.69
N VAL A 30 4.78 -12.14 -8.05
CA VAL A 30 5.95 -12.98 -7.73
C VAL A 30 7.21 -12.40 -8.35
N PHE A 31 7.12 -12.00 -9.61
CA PHE A 31 8.25 -11.42 -10.32
C PHE A 31 8.68 -10.10 -9.66
N ALA A 32 7.72 -9.22 -9.37
CA ALA A 32 7.96 -7.93 -8.75
C ALA A 32 8.54 -8.06 -7.33
N ILE A 33 8.01 -8.95 -6.49
CA ILE A 33 8.53 -9.20 -5.14
C ILE A 33 9.94 -9.79 -5.19
N ARG A 34 10.27 -10.66 -6.15
CA ARG A 34 11.58 -11.32 -6.21
C ARG A 34 12.69 -10.43 -6.79
N GLN A 35 12.36 -9.59 -7.77
CA GLN A 35 13.38 -8.87 -8.55
C GLN A 35 13.34 -7.35 -8.33
N HIS A 36 12.21 -6.81 -7.88
CA HIS A 36 11.94 -5.37 -7.83
C HIS A 36 11.19 -4.95 -6.56
N THR A 37 11.47 -5.59 -5.41
CA THR A 37 10.72 -5.39 -4.16
C THR A 37 10.67 -3.93 -3.73
N GLU A 38 11.80 -3.22 -3.77
CA GLU A 38 11.87 -1.81 -3.35
C GLU A 38 11.08 -0.89 -4.29
N MET A 39 11.15 -1.14 -5.60
CA MET A 39 10.37 -0.39 -6.58
C MET A 39 8.87 -0.63 -6.40
N LEU A 40 8.47 -1.89 -6.14
CA LEU A 40 7.07 -2.22 -5.85
C LEU A 40 6.60 -1.54 -4.56
N ARG A 41 7.41 -1.52 -3.50
CA ARG A 41 7.10 -0.79 -2.25
C ARG A 41 6.90 0.70 -2.48
N GLU A 42 7.81 1.33 -3.24
CA GLU A 42 7.72 2.75 -3.58
C GLU A 42 6.48 3.05 -4.43
N LEU A 43 6.12 2.18 -5.37
CA LEU A 43 4.91 2.32 -6.16
C LEU A 43 3.66 2.21 -5.27
N CYS A 44 3.61 1.20 -4.39
CA CYS A 44 2.52 1.01 -3.45
C CYS A 44 2.34 2.20 -2.51
N SER A 45 3.43 2.84 -2.04
CA SER A 45 3.33 4.00 -1.12
C SER A 45 2.82 5.27 -1.79
N ARG A 46 2.86 5.34 -3.13
CA ARG A 46 2.28 6.43 -3.94
C ARG A 46 0.84 6.17 -4.35
N CYS A 47 0.35 4.94 -4.20
CA CYS A 47 -1.02 4.58 -4.51
C CYS A 47 -1.92 4.73 -3.28
N VAL A 48 -3.13 5.26 -3.47
CA VAL A 48 -4.14 5.28 -2.41
C VAL A 48 -4.77 3.90 -2.20
N ALA A 49 -4.67 3.03 -3.21
CA ALA A 49 -5.19 1.68 -3.19
C ALA A 49 -4.34 0.75 -4.05
N VAL A 50 -4.15 -0.48 -3.57
CA VAL A 50 -3.47 -1.55 -4.30
C VAL A 50 -4.38 -2.78 -4.28
N LEU A 51 -4.73 -3.29 -5.46
CA LEU A 51 -5.54 -4.49 -5.64
C LEU A 51 -4.66 -5.60 -6.19
N CYS A 52 -4.36 -6.57 -5.33
CA CYS A 52 -3.70 -7.80 -5.75
C CYS A 52 -4.76 -8.86 -6.09
N CYS A 53 -4.72 -9.42 -7.29
CA CYS A 53 -5.71 -10.40 -7.76
C CYS A 53 -5.08 -11.76 -8.09
N ARG A 54 -5.87 -12.85 -8.03
CA ARG A 54 -5.42 -14.23 -8.32
C ARG A 54 -4.22 -14.69 -7.48
N MET A 55 -4.13 -14.23 -6.23
CA MET A 55 -3.07 -14.65 -5.31
C MET A 55 -3.29 -16.03 -4.71
N SER A 56 -2.20 -16.77 -4.51
CA SER A 56 -2.16 -17.95 -3.64
C SER A 56 -2.10 -17.54 -2.16
N PRO A 57 -2.40 -18.45 -1.21
CA PRO A 57 -2.32 -18.17 0.22
C PRO A 57 -0.94 -17.63 0.66
N ILE A 58 0.14 -18.19 0.11
CA ILE A 58 1.50 -17.76 0.46
C ILE A 58 1.82 -16.35 -0.08
N GLN A 59 1.33 -16.02 -1.28
CA GLN A 59 1.53 -14.69 -1.86
C GLN A 59 0.84 -13.59 -1.05
N LYS A 60 -0.32 -13.88 -0.46
CA LYS A 60 -0.99 -12.95 0.46
C LYS A 60 -0.11 -12.60 1.65
N ALA A 61 0.53 -13.59 2.26
CA ALA A 61 1.47 -13.38 3.36
C ALA A 61 2.73 -12.63 2.90
N GLU A 62 3.28 -12.96 1.73
CA GLU A 62 4.44 -12.25 1.15
C GLU A 62 4.15 -10.75 0.95
N VAL A 63 2.92 -10.37 0.57
CA VAL A 63 2.52 -8.96 0.46
C VAL A 63 2.53 -8.26 1.83
N VAL A 64 1.96 -8.90 2.86
CA VAL A 64 1.95 -8.32 4.22
C VAL A 64 3.38 -8.18 4.75
N ALA A 65 4.20 -9.23 4.63
CA ALA A 65 5.60 -9.19 5.00
C ALA A 65 6.37 -8.08 4.24
N MET A 66 6.10 -7.91 2.94
CA MET A 66 6.72 -6.85 2.14
C MET A 66 6.36 -5.47 2.69
N ILE A 67 5.10 -5.19 2.99
CA ILE A 67 4.67 -3.87 3.51
C ILE A 67 5.14 -3.64 4.94
N LYS A 68 5.00 -4.64 5.83
CA LYS A 68 5.45 -4.59 7.23
C LYS A 68 6.94 -4.28 7.35
N ASN A 69 7.75 -4.86 6.46
CA ASN A 69 9.20 -4.65 6.43
C ASN A 69 9.64 -3.46 5.56
N SER A 70 8.72 -2.60 5.13
CA SER A 70 9.07 -1.37 4.41
C SER A 70 9.60 -0.28 5.36
N THR A 71 10.23 0.75 4.80
CA THR A 71 10.75 1.89 5.56
C THR A 71 9.66 2.52 6.41
N GLY A 72 9.95 2.75 7.68
CA GLY A 72 8.98 3.25 8.66
C GLY A 72 8.18 2.16 9.38
N ARG A 73 8.32 0.89 8.95
CA ARG A 73 7.72 -0.30 9.56
C ARG A 73 6.25 -0.07 9.91
N PRO A 74 5.41 0.21 8.91
CA PRO A 74 4.00 0.55 9.14
C PRO A 74 3.30 -0.60 9.87
N VAL A 75 2.40 -0.25 10.78
CA VAL A 75 1.51 -1.23 11.42
C VAL A 75 0.60 -1.81 10.35
N THR A 76 0.61 -3.12 10.22
CA THR A 76 -0.18 -3.86 9.25
C THR A 76 -1.35 -4.56 9.94
N ALA A 77 -2.52 -4.55 9.30
CA ALA A 77 -3.68 -5.31 9.73
C ALA A 77 -4.15 -6.19 8.57
N ALA A 78 -4.46 -7.44 8.85
CA ALA A 78 -4.95 -8.40 7.87
C ALA A 78 -6.25 -9.04 8.36
N ILE A 79 -7.22 -9.16 7.46
CA ILE A 79 -8.54 -9.74 7.73
C ILE A 79 -8.84 -10.72 6.60
N GLY A 80 -9.41 -11.87 6.96
CA GLY A 80 -9.86 -12.89 6.02
C GLY A 80 -10.90 -13.80 6.66
N ASP A 81 -11.67 -14.50 5.83
CA ASP A 81 -12.82 -15.31 6.22
C ASP A 81 -12.56 -16.82 6.12
N GLY A 82 -11.42 -17.23 5.57
CA GLY A 82 -11.12 -18.64 5.30
C GLY A 82 -9.67 -19.06 5.55
N ALA A 83 -9.43 -20.37 5.45
CA ALA A 83 -8.12 -20.99 5.67
C ALA A 83 -7.02 -20.43 4.76
N ASN A 84 -7.38 -19.88 3.61
CA ASN A 84 -6.46 -19.28 2.64
C ASN A 84 -5.83 -17.96 3.14
N ASP A 85 -6.39 -17.35 4.18
CA ASP A 85 -5.94 -16.06 4.72
C ASP A 85 -5.16 -16.21 6.04
N VAL A 86 -5.11 -17.43 6.62
CA VAL A 86 -4.46 -17.68 7.92
C VAL A 86 -3.01 -17.22 7.92
N SER A 87 -2.23 -17.56 6.89
CA SER A 87 -0.82 -17.15 6.82
C SER A 87 -0.66 -15.63 6.70
N MET A 88 -1.57 -14.95 5.99
CA MET A 88 -1.58 -13.49 5.87
C MET A 88 -1.91 -12.82 7.20
N ILE A 89 -2.90 -13.36 7.94
CA ILE A 89 -3.33 -12.87 9.25
C ILE A 89 -2.21 -13.04 10.29
N GLN A 90 -1.53 -14.19 10.28
CA GLN A 90 -0.41 -14.45 11.18
C GLN A 90 0.83 -13.60 10.91
N GLU A 91 1.00 -13.13 9.67
CA GLU A 91 2.13 -12.29 9.27
C GLU A 91 1.95 -10.82 9.68
N ALA A 92 0.71 -10.34 9.78
CA ALA A 92 0.38 -8.98 10.21
C ALA A 92 0.83 -8.71 11.67
N ASP A 93 0.75 -7.45 12.11
CA ASP A 93 1.11 -7.05 13.48
C ASP A 93 0.03 -7.39 14.52
#